data_AF-A0A0S8CS76-F1
#
_entry.id   AF-A0A0S8CS76-F1
#
_cell.length_a   1.000
_cell.length_b   1.000
_cell.length_c   1.000
_cell.angle_alpha   90.00
_cell.angle_beta   90.00
_cell.angle_gamma   90.00
#
_symmetry.space_group_name_H-M   'P 1'
#
loop_
_entity.id
_entity.type
_entity.pdbx_description
1 polymer ?
#
loop_
_entity_poly.entity_id
_entity_poly.type
_entity_poly.pdbx_seq_one_letter_code
_entity_poly.pdbx_strand_id
1 'polypeptide(L)'
;MRYICEDGRICPHQNKWHELWELLPDKNGGGGYWHPPLPLIFDQWDNTSDHEKMLRLKYHIKYAAEKDLLDIVEKFLKGLTRDDWHTL
;
A
#
# COMPACT_ATOMS: atom_id res chain seq x y z
N MET A 1 1.40 -12.81 -6.10
CA MET A 1 1.70 -12.52 -4.67
C MET A 1 3.16 -12.73 -4.23
N ARG A 2 4.01 -13.55 -4.89
CA ARG A 2 5.43 -13.74 -4.45
C ARG A 2 6.29 -12.46 -4.49
N TYR A 3 6.11 -11.61 -5.49
CA TYR A 3 6.93 -10.41 -5.73
C TYR A 3 6.94 -9.37 -4.59
N ILE A 4 5.87 -9.32 -3.79
CA ILE A 4 5.68 -8.32 -2.73
C ILE A 4 6.45 -8.71 -1.46
N CYS A 5 6.81 -9.99 -1.32
CA CYS A 5 7.59 -10.52 -0.19
C CYS A 5 9.03 -10.89 -0.57
N GLU A 6 9.43 -10.65 -1.83
CA GLU A 6 10.81 -10.89 -2.28
C GLU A 6 11.75 -9.79 -1.76
N ASP A 7 13.02 -10.14 -1.52
CA ASP A 7 14.09 -9.22 -1.10
C ASP A 7 13.82 -8.41 0.18
N GLY A 8 13.02 -8.95 1.11
CA GLY A 8 12.73 -8.26 2.38
C GLY A 8 11.81 -7.05 2.23
N ARG A 9 11.09 -6.92 1.10
CA ARG A 9 10.08 -5.89 0.88
C ARG A 9 8.95 -5.98 1.89
N ILE A 10 8.71 -4.86 2.57
CA ILE A 10 7.63 -4.71 3.55
C ILE A 10 6.48 -3.95 2.91
N CYS A 11 6.76 -2.77 2.35
CA CYS A 11 5.76 -1.93 1.69
C CYS A 11 6.39 -0.91 0.72
N PRO A 12 5.63 -0.32 -0.21
CA PRO A 12 6.11 0.80 -1.00
C PRO A 12 6.46 2.00 -0.10
N HIS A 13 7.45 2.78 -0.50
CA HIS A 13 7.79 4.03 0.16
C HIS A 13 6.60 5.00 0.14
N GLN A 14 6.54 5.91 1.12
CA GLN A 14 5.42 6.83 1.39
C GLN A 14 4.76 7.43 0.14
N ASN A 15 5.56 8.00 -0.77
CA ASN A 15 5.09 8.62 -2.01
C ASN A 15 4.40 7.60 -2.95
N LYS A 16 5.04 6.45 -3.18
CA LYS A 16 4.52 5.40 -4.06
C LYS A 16 3.34 4.66 -3.47
N TRP A 17 3.27 4.55 -2.15
CA TRP A 17 2.12 3.99 -1.49
C TRP A 17 0.91 4.93 -1.57
N HIS A 18 1.12 6.24 -1.50
CA HIS A 18 0.07 7.21 -1.74
C HIS A 18 -0.47 7.11 -3.18
N GLU A 19 0.41 7.03 -4.18
CA GLU A 19 0.02 6.79 -5.58
C GLU A 19 -0.83 5.51 -5.72
N LEU A 20 -0.44 4.40 -5.08
CA LEU A 20 -1.23 3.16 -5.07
C LEU A 20 -2.62 3.37 -4.46
N TRP A 21 -2.72 4.08 -3.34
CA TRP A 21 -4.00 4.36 -2.70
C TRP A 21 -4.89 5.27 -3.56
N GLU A 22 -4.30 6.21 -4.30
CA GLU A 22 -5.01 7.03 -5.27
C GLU A 22 -5.64 6.24 -6.42
N LEU A 23 -5.09 5.07 -6.76
CA LEU A 23 -5.67 4.17 -7.77
C LEU A 23 -6.93 3.42 -7.28
N LEU A 24 -7.18 3.35 -5.97
CA LEU A 24 -8.32 2.63 -5.41
C LEU A 24 -9.63 3.44 -5.62
N PRO A 25 -10.72 2.84 -6.13
CA PRO A 25 -11.99 3.51 -6.34
C PRO A 25 -12.81 3.55 -5.05
N ASP A 26 -13.98 4.21 -5.11
CA ASP A 26 -14.99 4.23 -4.03
C ASP A 26 -14.43 4.65 -2.66
N LYS A 27 -13.45 5.55 -2.67
CA LYS A 27 -12.86 6.13 -1.47
C LYS A 27 -13.88 7.00 -0.75
N ASN A 28 -14.42 6.51 0.35
CA ASN A 28 -15.33 7.28 1.19
C ASN A 28 -14.52 7.94 2.32
N GLY A 29 -14.27 9.24 2.17
CA GLY A 29 -13.60 10.08 3.16
C GLY A 29 -14.55 11.14 3.70
N GLY A 30 -15.40 10.77 4.65
CA GLY A 30 -16.27 11.72 5.35
C GLY A 30 -15.99 11.67 6.85
N GLY A 31 -15.59 12.80 7.44
CA GLY A 31 -15.50 12.94 8.90
C GLY A 31 -14.30 12.28 9.59
N GLY A 32 -13.13 12.22 8.92
CA GLY A 32 -11.87 11.81 9.57
C GLY A 32 -11.46 10.35 9.38
N TYR A 33 -12.25 9.54 8.69
CA TYR A 33 -11.90 8.15 8.37
C TYR A 33 -12.07 7.90 6.87
N TRP A 34 -10.98 7.50 6.23
CA TRP A 34 -11.00 7.03 4.84
C TRP A 34 -11.24 5.53 4.80
N HIS A 35 -12.04 5.08 3.84
CA HIS A 35 -12.16 3.67 3.50
C HIS A 35 -11.89 3.48 2.00
N PRO A 36 -10.85 2.72 1.62
CA PRO A 36 -9.83 2.09 2.46
C PRO A 36 -8.98 3.13 3.20
N PRO A 37 -8.41 2.78 4.37
CA PRO A 37 -7.64 3.72 5.19
C PRO A 37 -6.47 4.30 4.38
N LEU A 38 -6.06 5.53 4.71
CA LEU A 38 -4.86 6.11 4.11
C LEU A 38 -3.65 5.20 4.36
N PRO A 39 -2.65 5.20 3.47
CA PRO A 39 -1.34 4.67 3.82
C PRO A 39 -0.86 5.28 5.13
N LEU A 40 0.04 4.60 5.84
CA LEU A 40 0.62 5.10 7.09
C LEU A 40 1.65 6.21 6.80
N ILE A 41 1.26 7.24 6.06
CA ILE A 41 2.13 8.32 5.61
C ILE A 41 2.31 9.38 6.69
N PHE A 42 3.51 9.99 6.70
CA PHE A 42 3.92 11.08 7.59
C PHE A 42 4.05 10.66 9.07
N ASP A 43 3.33 11.31 9.99
CA ASP A 43 3.57 11.25 11.45
C ASP A 43 3.44 9.86 12.08
N GLN A 44 2.76 8.93 11.38
CA GLN A 44 2.61 7.56 11.86
C GLN A 44 3.69 6.61 11.32
N TRP A 45 4.45 7.00 10.29
CA TRP A 45 5.40 6.09 9.64
C TRP A 45 6.52 5.61 10.58
N ASP A 46 7.09 6.53 11.36
CA ASP A 46 8.20 6.25 12.27
C ASP A 46 7.76 5.56 13.57
N ASN A 47 6.47 5.71 13.92
CA ASN A 47 5.89 5.09 15.11
C ASN A 47 5.15 3.77 14.82
N THR A 48 5.18 3.30 13.57
CA THR A 48 4.49 2.07 13.15
C THR A 48 5.49 0.98 12.78
N SER A 49 5.29 -0.21 13.33
CA SER A 49 6.16 -1.35 13.06
C SER A 49 6.09 -1.81 11.60
N ASP A 50 7.15 -2.46 11.11
CA ASP A 50 7.17 -3.04 9.77
C ASP A 50 6.05 -4.07 9.56
N HIS A 51 5.66 -4.78 10.62
CA HIS A 51 4.53 -5.70 10.59
C HIS A 51 3.21 -4.97 10.31
N GLU A 52 2.95 -3.86 10.99
CA GLU A 52 1.75 -3.05 10.77
C GLU A 52 1.72 -2.42 9.37
N LYS A 53 2.87 -1.98 8.86
CA LYS A 53 3.01 -1.51 7.47
C LYS A 53 2.64 -2.61 6.47
N MET A 54 3.16 -3.82 6.68
CA MET A 54 2.82 -4.99 5.85
C MET A 54 1.32 -5.33 5.89
N LEU A 55 0.71 -5.29 7.07
CA LEU A 55 -0.73 -5.53 7.24
C LEU A 55 -1.57 -4.48 6.50
N ARG A 56 -1.20 -3.21 6.57
CA ARG A 56 -1.89 -2.13 5.84
C ARG A 56 -1.80 -2.32 4.33
N LEU A 57 -0.62 -2.67 3.81
CA LEU A 57 -0.45 -2.93 2.38
C LEU A 57 -1.30 -4.12 1.93
N LYS A 58 -1.29 -5.21 2.71
CA LYS A 58 -2.11 -6.40 2.45
C LYS A 58 -3.61 -6.06 2.41
N TYR A 59 -4.06 -5.17 3.30
CA TYR A 59 -5.43 -4.66 3.28
C TYR A 59 -5.74 -3.93 1.96
N HIS A 60 -4.86 -3.04 1.50
CA HIS A 60 -5.06 -2.29 0.25
C HIS A 60 -5.09 -3.22 -0.97
N ILE A 61 -4.22 -4.22 -1.01
CA ILE A 61 -4.21 -5.23 -2.08
C ILE A 61 -5.50 -6.05 -2.05
N LYS A 62 -5.97 -6.45 -0.86
CA LYS A 62 -7.24 -7.17 -0.72
C LYS A 62 -8.41 -6.30 -1.18
N TYR A 63 -8.44 -5.03 -0.80
CA TYR A 63 -9.46 -4.09 -1.25
C TYR A 63 -9.45 -3.93 -2.78
N ALA A 64 -8.27 -3.81 -3.39
CA ALA A 64 -8.14 -3.78 -4.84
C ALA A 64 -8.66 -5.07 -5.49
N ALA A 65 -8.41 -6.24 -4.89
CA ALA A 65 -8.92 -7.52 -5.37
C ALA A 65 -10.45 -7.62 -5.26
N GLU A 66 -11.05 -7.10 -4.19
CA GLU A 66 -12.51 -7.03 -4.03
C GLU A 66 -13.18 -6.07 -5.03
N LYS A 67 -12.40 -5.20 -5.68
CA LYS A 67 -12.84 -4.23 -6.68
C LYS A 67 -12.40 -4.57 -8.11
N ASP A 68 -11.90 -5.80 -8.34
CA ASP A 68 -11.38 -6.25 -9.64
C ASP A 68 -10.22 -5.40 -10.21
N LEU A 69 -9.44 -4.76 -9.33
CA LEU A 69 -8.29 -3.91 -9.69
C LEU A 69 -6.95 -4.55 -9.33
N LEU A 70 -6.95 -5.84 -9.01
CA LEU A 70 -5.74 -6.56 -8.62
C LEU A 70 -4.66 -6.50 -9.72
N ASP A 71 -5.06 -6.59 -10.99
CA ASP A 71 -4.12 -6.53 -12.12
C ASP A 71 -3.44 -5.15 -12.25
N ILE A 72 -4.20 -4.07 -12.00
CA ILE A 72 -3.67 -2.70 -12.04
C ILE A 72 -2.68 -2.49 -10.90
N VAL A 73 -3.05 -2.92 -9.69
CA VAL A 73 -2.18 -2.81 -8.52
C VAL A 73 -0.94 -3.69 -8.67
N GLU A 74 -1.07 -4.91 -9.21
CA GLU A 74 0.08 -5.79 -9.43
C GLU A 74 1.03 -5.18 -10.47
N LYS A 75 0.50 -4.62 -11.57
CA LYS A 75 1.31 -3.92 -12.57
C LYS A 75 2.02 -2.70 -11.98
N PHE A 76 1.34 -1.93 -11.13
CA PHE A 76 1.94 -0.80 -10.43
C PHE A 76 3.10 -1.25 -9.53
N LEU A 77 2.86 -2.26 -8.67
CA LEU A 77 3.88 -2.78 -7.77
C LEU A 77 5.08 -3.37 -8.52
N LYS A 78 4.85 -4.10 -9.62
CA LYS A 78 5.91 -4.63 -10.50
C LYS A 78 6.73 -3.52 -11.17
N GLY A 79 6.17 -2.32 -11.35
CA GLY A 79 6.87 -1.17 -11.89
C GLY A 79 7.75 -0.41 -10.89
N LEU A 80 7.64 -0.71 -9.59
CA LEU A 80 8.44 -0.06 -8.55
C LEU A 80 9.87 -0.57 -8.53
N THR A 81 10.83 0.35 -8.46
CA THR A 81 12.26 0.06 -8.31
C THR A 81 12.61 -0.28 -6.86
N ARG A 82 13.81 -0.78 -6.58
CA ARG A 82 14.19 -1.14 -5.20
C ARG A 82 14.07 0.02 -4.22
N ASP A 83 14.49 1.22 -4.61
CA ASP A 83 14.40 2.44 -3.79
C ASP A 83 12.96 2.90 -3.53
N ASP A 84 12.01 2.45 -4.34
CA ASP A 84 10.59 2.68 -4.13
C ASP A 84 9.98 1.75 -3.05
N TRP A 85 10.75 0.80 -2.50
CA TRP A 85 10.32 -0.11 -1.45
C TRP A 85 11.00 0.21 -0.11
N HIS A 86 10.22 0.16 0.96
CA HIS A 86 10.70 -0.02 2.31
C HIS A 86 11.00 -1.51 2.52
N THR A 87 12.27 -1.83 2.75
CA THR A 87 12.76 -3.18 3.03
C THR A 87 13.36 -3.26 4.42
N LEU A 88 13.49 -4.47 4.97
CA LEU A 88 14.28 -4.74 6.18
C LEU A 88 15.77 -4.41 6.00
#